data_AF-A0A1S8D0U8-F1
#
_entry.id   AF-A0A1S8D0U8-F1
#
_cell.length_a   1.000
_cell.length_b   1.000
_cell.length_c   1.000
_cell.angle_alpha   90.00
_cell.angle_beta   90.00
_cell.angle_gamma   90.00
#
_symmetry.space_group_name_H-M   'P 1'
#
loop_
_entity.id
_entity.type
_entity.pdbx_description
1 polymer ?
#
loop_
_entity_poly.entity_id
_entity_poly.type
_entity_poly.pdbx_seq_one_letter_code
_entity_poly.pdbx_strand_id
1 'polypeptide(L)' 'MPAQKRTATPAHVPGPDRALTDWDRLRTLLALRRGGTLSAAARSLGVDHTTVARRLDSLERDLDTPLFTRTPDGFTP' A
#
# COMPACT_ATOMS: atom_id res chain seq x y z
N MET A 1 6.59 15.31 35.74
CA MET A 1 6.62 15.89 34.38
C MET A 1 7.16 14.83 33.43
N PRO A 2 6.38 14.36 32.45
CA PRO A 2 6.76 13.26 31.56
C PRO A 2 7.51 13.79 30.33
N ALA A 3 8.70 13.23 30.03
CA ALA A 3 9.45 13.51 28.80
C ALA A 3 9.37 12.27 27.89
N GLN A 4 8.53 12.38 26.87
CA GLN A 4 8.28 11.35 25.87
C GLN A 4 9.55 11.10 25.04
N LYS A 5 10.15 9.92 25.17
CA LYS A 5 11.18 9.47 24.22
C LYS A 5 10.47 9.00 22.96
N ARG A 6 10.45 9.91 21.98
CA ARG A 6 10.18 9.74 20.55
C ARG A 6 10.40 8.28 20.12
N THR A 7 9.32 7.55 19.87
CA THR A 7 9.38 6.31 19.10
C THR A 7 9.91 6.69 17.72
N ALA A 8 11.14 6.26 17.42
CA ALA A 8 11.70 6.39 16.10
C ALA A 8 10.88 5.50 15.16
N THR A 9 10.01 6.10 14.36
CA THR A 9 9.52 5.49 13.11
C THR A 9 10.75 5.10 12.30
N PRO A 10 10.87 3.86 11.80
CA PRO A 10 12.03 3.50 11.00
C PRO A 10 12.06 4.44 9.80
N ALA A 11 13.23 5.03 9.54
CA ALA A 11 13.49 5.81 8.36
C ALA A 11 13.40 4.86 7.17
N HIS A 12 12.18 4.67 6.67
CA HIS A 12 11.88 3.95 5.46
C HIS A 12 12.62 4.67 4.32
N VAL A 13 13.61 4.00 3.74
CA VAL A 13 14.31 4.47 2.54
C VAL A 13 13.38 4.15 1.36
N PRO A 14 12.70 5.14 0.76
CA PRO A 14 11.78 4.88 -0.32
C PRO A 14 12.52 4.32 -1.53
N GLY A 15 12.02 3.18 -2.04
CA GLY A 15 12.41 2.62 -3.31
C GLY A 15 12.22 3.59 -4.49
N PRO A 16 12.81 3.31 -5.66
CA PRO A 16 13.03 4.27 -6.75
C PRO A 16 11.78 4.75 -7.53
N ASP A 17 10.58 4.64 -6.99
CA ASP A 17 9.30 5.05 -7.58
C ASP A 17 8.74 6.34 -6.96
N ARG A 18 9.63 7.30 -6.68
CA ARG A 18 9.37 8.70 -6.25
C ARG A 18 8.38 9.49 -7.12
N ALA A 19 7.95 8.96 -8.27
CA ALA A 19 6.90 9.56 -9.10
C ALA A 19 5.50 9.48 -8.46
N LEU A 20 5.30 8.57 -7.49
CA LEU A 20 4.04 8.44 -6.79
C LEU A 20 4.13 8.95 -5.35
N THR A 21 3.16 9.77 -4.96
CA THR A 21 3.09 10.31 -3.60
C THR A 21 2.74 9.18 -2.63
N ASP A 22 3.32 9.20 -1.43
CA ASP A 22 3.02 8.24 -0.35
C ASP A 22 1.51 8.08 -0.10
N TRP A 23 0.79 9.18 -0.24
CA TRP A 23 -0.66 9.25 -0.14
C TRP A 23 -1.41 8.41 -1.18
N ASP A 24 -0.89 8.29 -2.40
CA ASP A 24 -1.52 7.47 -3.43
C ASP A 24 -1.32 5.97 -3.16
N ARG A 25 -0.21 5.58 -2.53
CA ARG A 25 -0.04 4.20 -2.04
C ARG A 25 -1.04 3.88 -0.93
N LEU A 26 -1.24 4.80 0.02
CA LEU A 26 -2.23 4.65 1.09
C LEU A 26 -3.67 4.59 0.56
N ARG A 27 -4.01 5.42 -0.44
CA ARG A 27 -5.30 5.34 -1.15
C ARG A 27 -5.47 3.98 -1.85
N THR A 28 -4.42 3.47 -2.47
CA THR A 28 -4.41 2.14 -3.08
C THR A 28 -4.71 1.04 -2.07
N LEU A 29 -4.07 1.06 -0.90
CA LEU A 29 -4.32 0.12 0.18
C LEU A 29 -5.78 0.18 0.66
N LEU A 30 -6.31 1.38 0.90
CA LEU A 30 -7.70 1.57 1.32
C LEU A 30 -8.71 1.06 0.27
N ALA A 31 -8.44 1.33 -1.01
CA ALA A 31 -9.28 0.87 -2.12
C ALA A 31 -9.25 -0.67 -2.25
N LEU A 32 -8.08 -1.30 -2.08
CA LEU A 32 -7.94 -2.75 -2.05
C LEU A 32 -8.70 -3.37 -0.87
N ARG A 33 -8.55 -2.83 0.33
CA ARG A 33 -9.27 -3.29 1.53
C ARG A 33 -10.79 -3.23 1.36
N ARG A 34 -11.30 -2.21 0.67
CA ARG A 34 -12.74 -2.02 0.43
C ARG A 34 -13.26 -2.86 -0.75
N GLY A 35 -12.48 -2.97 -1.81
CA GLY A 35 -12.89 -3.63 -3.06
C GLY A 35 -12.54 -5.11 -3.13
N GLY A 36 -11.67 -5.62 -2.26
CA GLY A 36 -11.24 -7.01 -2.18
C GLY A 36 -10.50 -7.54 -3.42
N THR A 37 -10.25 -6.71 -4.43
CA THR A 37 -9.54 -7.11 -5.67
C THR A 37 -8.77 -5.93 -6.26
N LEU A 38 -7.68 -6.21 -6.97
CA LEU A 38 -6.91 -5.21 -7.72
C LEU A 38 -7.78 -4.47 -8.74
N SER A 39 -8.68 -5.19 -9.43
CA SER A 39 -9.58 -4.62 -10.43
C SER A 39 -10.66 -3.71 -9.85
N ALA A 40 -11.15 -3.98 -8.63
CA ALA A 40 -12.07 -3.08 -7.93
C ALA A 40 -11.34 -1.81 -7.45
N ALA A 41 -10.13 -1.96 -6.90
CA ALA A 41 -9.31 -0.83 -6.49
C ALA A 41 -8.92 0.07 -7.67
N ALA A 42 -8.53 -0.52 -8.80
CA ALA A 42 -8.20 0.17 -10.04
C ALA A 42 -9.37 1.03 -10.55
N ARG A 43 -10.56 0.45 -10.61
CA ARG A 43 -11.79 1.16 -10.98
C ARG A 43 -12.12 2.29 -10.00
N SER A 44 -11.96 2.06 -8.70
CA SER A 44 -12.23 3.07 -7.67
C SER A 44 -11.25 4.26 -7.73
N LEU A 45 -10.04 4.03 -8.22
CA LEU A 45 -8.99 5.06 -8.27
C LEU A 45 -8.81 5.66 -9.67
N GLY A 46 -9.49 5.13 -10.68
CA GLY A 46 -9.35 5.58 -12.07
C GLY A 46 -7.96 5.30 -12.67
N VAL A 47 -7.32 4.22 -12.25
CA VAL A 47 -5.96 3.82 -12.70
C VAL A 47 -5.95 2.39 -13.20
N ASP A 48 -4.90 1.99 -13.91
CA ASP A 48 -4.71 0.60 -14.32
C ASP A 48 -4.44 -0.34 -13.15
N HIS A 49 -4.93 -1.57 -13.27
CA HIS A 49 -4.67 -2.66 -12.30
C HIS A 49 -3.18 -2.96 -12.11
N THR A 50 -2.35 -2.76 -13.14
CA THR A 50 -0.88 -2.89 -13.06
C THR A 50 -0.27 -1.79 -12.20
N THR A 51 -0.84 -0.58 -12.22
CA THR A 51 -0.43 0.55 -11.36
C THR A 51 -0.77 0.25 -9.91
N VAL A 52 -1.96 -0.30 -9.65
CA VAL A 52 -2.36 -0.76 -8.30
C VAL A 52 -1.42 -1.85 -7.78
N ALA A 53 -1.09 -2.85 -8.60
CA ALA A 53 -0.18 -3.93 -8.22
C ALA A 53 1.23 -3.41 -7.90
N ARG A 54 1.78 -2.53 -8.74
CA ARG A 54 3.10 -1.91 -8.49
C ARG A 54 3.14 -1.09 -7.20
N ARG A 55 2.07 -0.34 -6.92
CA ARG A 55 1.93 0.44 -5.68
C ARG A 55 1.89 -0.43 -4.45
N LEU A 56 1.14 -1.53 -4.54
CA LEU A 56 1.05 -2.49 -3.45
C LEU A 56 2.40 -3.18 -3.21
N ASP A 57 3.05 -3.68 -4.27
CA ASP A 57 4.37 -4.31 -4.18
C ASP A 57 5.42 -3.38 -3.58
N SER A 58 5.45 -2.10 -3.99
CA SER A 58 6.34 -1.11 -3.36
C SER A 58 6.02 -0.99 -1.87
N LEU A 59 4.75 -0.81 -1.50
CA LEU A 59 4.38 -0.60 -0.11
C LEU A 59 4.63 -1.83 0.77
N GLU A 60 4.44 -3.05 0.26
CA GLU A 60 4.78 -4.29 0.97
C GLU A 60 6.29 -4.45 1.16
N ARG A 61 7.09 -4.08 0.16
CA ARG A 61 8.56 -4.04 0.29
C ARG A 61 9.03 -3.01 1.29
N ASP A 62 8.38 -1.85 1.29
CA ASP A 62 8.69 -0.73 2.16
C ASP A 62 8.43 -1.08 3.64
N LEU A 63 7.43 -1.93 3.90
CA LEU A 63 7.04 -2.44 5.21
C LEU A 63 7.67 -3.81 5.55
N ASP A 64 8.36 -4.43 4.61
CA ASP A 64 8.86 -5.82 4.68
C ASP A 64 7.79 -6.81 5.17
N THR A 65 6.52 -6.57 4.78
CA THR A 65 5.36 -7.30 5.28
C THR A 65 4.34 -7.48 4.17
N PRO A 66 3.88 -8.72 3.88
CA PRO A 66 2.77 -8.94 2.96
C PRO A 66 1.48 -8.40 3.60
N LEU A 67 0.79 -7.49 2.92
CA LEU A 67 -0.43 -6.86 3.41
C LEU A 67 -1.69 -7.49 2.87
N PHE A 68 -1.59 -8.21 1.76
CA PHE A 68 -2.71 -8.97 1.22
C PHE A 68 -2.28 -10.35 0.76
N THR A 69 -3.12 -11.33 1.08
CA THR A 69 -3.01 -12.68 0.54
C THR A 69 -3.87 -12.80 -0.71
N ARG A 70 -3.27 -13.27 -1.81
CA ARG A 70 -4.00 -13.69 -3.00
C ARG A 70 -4.68 -15.02 -2.72
N THR A 71 -6.00 -15.00 -2.66
CA THR A 71 -6.85 -16.18 -2.60
C THR A 71 -7.54 -16.39 -3.96
N PRO A 72 -8.06 -17.59 -4.26
CA PRO A 72 -8.82 -17.84 -5.48
C PRO A 72 -10.03 -16.91 -5.64
N ASP A 73 -10.60 -16.46 -4.51
CA ASP A 73 -11.75 -15.56 -4.45
C ASP A 73 -11.37 -14.06 -4.48
N GLY A 74 -10.09 -13.71 -4.29
CA GLY A 74 -9.65 -12.31 -4.35
C GLY A 74 -8.42 -11.97 -3.50
N PHE A 75 -8.40 -10.75 -2.96
CA PHE A 75 -7.37 -10.23 -2.08
C PHE A 75 -7.94 -10.07 -0.68
N THR A 76 -7.40 -10.85 0.25
CA THR A 76 -7.76 -10.78 1.68
C THR A 76 -6.63 -10.08 2.43
N PRO A 77 -6.90 -9.03 3.22
CA PRO A 77 -5.87 -8.40 4.05
C PRO A 77 -5.38 -9.34 5.17
#